data_AF-A0A5T7HMD8-F1
#
_entry.id   AF-A0A5T7HMD8-F1
#
_cell.length_a   1.000
_cell.length_b   1.000
_cell.length_c   1.000
_cell.angle_alpha   90.00
_cell.angle_beta   90.00
_cell.angle_gamma   90.00
#
_symmetry.space_group_name_H-M   'P 1'
#
loop_
_entity.id
_entity.type
_entity.pdbx_description
1 polymer ?
#
loop_
_entity_poly.entity_id
_entity_poly.type
_entity_poly.pdbx_seq_one_letter_code
_entity_poly.pdbx_strand_id
1 'polypeptide(L)'
;RAIEGVLDNLSLTAAMPIQTFLSQLAELLPMLDGGAYRQQVEPMISADNWQPLEKHMISAALSQALLRLELTMQLVFTTRSDDLDAMVLQAPDGSLRRISTVSPGGARK
;
A
#
# COMPACT_ATOMS: atom_id res chain seq x y z
N ARG A 1 -4.42 5.15 11.81
CA ARG A 1 -5.46 4.58 12.70
C ARG A 1 -6.00 3.23 12.22
N ALA A 2 -6.58 3.07 11.00
CA ALA A 2 -7.07 1.75 10.57
C ALA A 2 -5.96 0.75 10.19
N ILE A 3 -5.01 1.15 9.33
CA ILE A 3 -3.89 0.28 8.91
C ILE A 3 -2.98 -0.06 10.10
N GLU A 4 -2.68 0.93 10.95
CA GLU A 4 -1.83 0.75 12.15
C GLU A 4 -2.30 -0.41 13.04
N GLY A 5 -3.61 -0.55 13.24
CA GLY A 5 -4.18 -1.60 14.10
C GLY A 5 -4.19 -3.00 13.48
N VAL A 6 -3.97 -3.13 12.17
CA VAL A 6 -3.86 -4.44 11.50
C VAL A 6 -2.43 -4.82 11.18
N LEU A 7 -1.46 -3.89 11.27
CA LEU A 7 -0.04 -4.18 11.03
C LEU A 7 0.50 -5.26 11.96
N ASP A 8 0.00 -5.37 13.20
CA ASP A 8 0.42 -6.40 14.16
C ASP A 8 0.05 -7.81 13.69
N ASN A 9 -1.02 -7.94 12.90
CA ASN A 9 -1.47 -9.21 12.34
C ASN A 9 -0.65 -9.65 11.12
N LEU A 10 0.09 -8.73 10.48
CA LEU A 10 0.86 -9.00 9.27
C LEU A 10 2.22 -9.66 9.54
N SER A 11 2.59 -9.89 10.80
CA SER A 11 3.85 -10.55 11.21
C SER A 11 5.08 -9.99 10.49
N LEU A 12 5.16 -8.66 10.32
CA LEU A 12 6.32 -8.00 9.75
C LEU A 12 7.50 -8.15 10.72
N THR A 13 8.34 -9.17 10.52
CA THR A 13 9.58 -9.39 11.31
C THR A 13 10.83 -9.14 10.48
N ALA A 14 10.71 -9.14 9.15
CA ALA A 14 11.77 -8.90 8.19
C ALA A 14 11.23 -8.11 6.98
N ALA A 15 12.12 -7.76 6.05
CA ALA A 15 11.73 -7.15 4.79
C ALA A 15 10.92 -8.14 3.95
N MET A 16 9.75 -7.71 3.47
CA MET A 16 8.86 -8.49 2.62
C MET A 16 8.59 -7.76 1.29
N PRO A 17 8.30 -8.49 0.19
CA PRO A 17 7.87 -7.88 -1.07
C PRO A 17 6.63 -7.01 -0.90
N ILE A 18 6.59 -5.87 -1.58
CA ILE A 18 5.48 -4.92 -1.45
C ILE A 18 4.15 -5.50 -1.91
N GLN A 19 4.14 -6.29 -3.00
CA GLN A 19 2.90 -6.92 -3.47
C GLN A 19 2.35 -7.92 -2.45
N THR A 20 3.22 -8.72 -1.82
CA THR A 20 2.82 -9.64 -0.75
C THR A 20 2.21 -8.88 0.42
N PHE A 21 2.85 -7.78 0.83
CA PHE A 21 2.33 -6.92 1.90
C PHE A 21 0.95 -6.35 1.56
N LEU A 22 0.78 -5.80 0.35
CA LEU A 22 -0.49 -5.22 -0.08
C LEU A 22 -1.58 -6.28 -0.19
N SER A 23 -1.27 -7.49 -0.68
CA SER A 23 -2.21 -8.61 -0.74
C SER A 23 -2.72 -9.00 0.66
N GLN A 24 -1.81 -9.18 1.62
CA GLN A 24 -2.20 -9.51 3.00
C GLN A 24 -2.98 -8.36 3.66
N LEU A 25 -2.59 -7.11 3.39
CA LEU A 25 -3.31 -5.95 3.89
C LEU A 25 -4.74 -5.89 3.32
N ALA A 26 -4.91 -6.23 2.05
CA ALA A 26 -6.20 -6.29 1.37
C ALA A 26 -7.09 -7.44 1.87
N GLU A 27 -6.51 -8.55 2.34
CA GLU A 27 -7.25 -9.62 3.02
C GLU A 27 -7.82 -9.15 4.37
N LEU A 28 -7.03 -8.39 5.14
CA LEU A 28 -7.46 -7.86 6.45
C LEU A 28 -8.39 -6.65 6.32
N LEU A 29 -8.23 -5.85 5.27
CA LEU A 29 -9.02 -4.66 4.99
C LEU A 29 -9.56 -4.73 3.55
N PRO A 30 -10.67 -5.47 3.31
CA PRO A 30 -11.19 -5.79 1.98
C PRO A 30 -11.57 -4.58 1.10
N MET A 31 -11.68 -3.39 1.68
CA MET A 31 -11.98 -2.14 0.98
C MET A 31 -10.74 -1.43 0.42
N LEU A 32 -9.53 -1.89 0.76
CA LEU A 32 -8.30 -1.31 0.23
C LEU A 32 -7.98 -1.81 -1.19
N ASP A 33 -6.92 -1.26 -1.78
CA ASP A 33 -6.37 -1.67 -3.08
C ASP A 33 -6.23 -3.19 -3.18
N GLY A 34 -6.83 -3.79 -4.22
CA GLY A 34 -6.80 -5.24 -4.43
C GLY A 34 -7.75 -6.05 -3.53
N GLY A 35 -8.47 -5.41 -2.61
CA GLY A 35 -9.39 -6.08 -1.70
C GLY A 35 -10.70 -6.50 -2.36
N ALA A 36 -11.27 -7.61 -1.88
CA ALA A 36 -12.46 -8.22 -2.47
C ALA A 36 -13.68 -7.28 -2.52
N TYR A 37 -13.87 -6.46 -1.49
CA TYR A 37 -14.98 -5.50 -1.45
C TYR A 37 -14.78 -4.41 -2.50
N ARG A 38 -13.56 -3.87 -2.62
CA ARG A 38 -13.25 -2.85 -3.63
C ARG A 38 -13.45 -3.38 -5.04
N GLN A 39 -12.98 -4.58 -5.34
CA GLN A 39 -13.15 -5.22 -6.66
C GLN A 39 -14.62 -5.46 -7.04
N GLN A 40 -15.51 -5.65 -6.07
CA GLN A 40 -16.95 -5.78 -6.32
C GLN A 40 -17.61 -4.43 -6.60
N VAL A 41 -17.17 -3.37 -5.92
CA VAL A 41 -17.80 -2.04 -5.99
C VAL A 41 -17.27 -1.20 -7.15
N GLU A 42 -15.96 -1.28 -7.45
CA GLU A 42 -15.34 -0.49 -8.53
C GLU A 42 -16.06 -0.60 -9.88
N PRO A 43 -16.46 -1.80 -10.35
CA PRO A 43 -17.22 -1.93 -11.61
C PRO A 43 -18.60 -1.26 -11.60
N MET A 44 -19.15 -0.96 -10.42
CA MET A 44 -20.45 -0.31 -10.26
C MET A 44 -20.35 1.22 -10.31
N ILE A 45 -19.14 1.79 -10.31
CA ILE A 45 -18.95 3.24 -10.32
C ILE A 45 -19.24 3.79 -11.72
N SER A 46 -20.29 4.61 -11.83
CA SER A 46 -20.72 5.25 -13.08
C SER A 46 -20.51 6.77 -13.05
N ALA A 47 -19.32 7.21 -12.65
CA ALA A 47 -18.96 8.63 -12.65
C ALA A 47 -18.11 8.97 -13.87
N ASP A 48 -18.42 10.09 -14.55
CA ASP A 48 -17.86 10.46 -15.86
C ASP A 48 -16.32 10.58 -15.91
N ASN A 49 -15.67 10.76 -14.76
CA ASN A 49 -14.21 10.89 -14.64
C ASN A 49 -13.57 9.79 -13.79
N TRP A 50 -14.30 8.72 -13.49
CA TRP A 50 -13.75 7.61 -12.74
C TRP A 50 -12.96 6.67 -13.65
N GLN A 51 -11.74 6.35 -13.24
CA GLN A 51 -10.87 5.40 -13.92
C GLN A 51 -10.36 4.38 -12.91
N PRO A 52 -10.22 3.11 -13.32
CA PRO A 52 -9.61 2.09 -12.49
C PRO A 52 -8.15 2.44 -12.21
N LEU A 53 -7.65 1.98 -11.06
CA LEU A 53 -6.25 2.16 -10.68
C LEU A 53 -5.33 1.38 -11.64
N GLU A 54 -4.25 2.02 -12.10
CA GLU A 54 -3.25 1.33 -12.92
C GLU A 54 -2.56 0.20 -12.14
N LYS A 55 -2.15 -0.86 -12.85
CA LYS A 55 -1.67 -2.13 -12.27
C LYS A 55 -0.60 -2.00 -11.18
N HIS A 56 0.34 -1.06 -11.34
CA HIS A 56 1.47 -0.86 -10.42
C HIS A 56 1.34 0.39 -9.54
N MET A 57 0.17 1.03 -9.56
CA MET A 57 -0.10 2.21 -8.77
C MET A 57 -0.79 1.82 -7.47
N ILE A 58 -0.45 2.52 -6.40
CA ILE A 58 -1.18 2.50 -5.14
C ILE A 58 -2.10 3.72 -5.14
N SER A 59 -3.36 3.53 -4.75
CA SER A 59 -4.35 4.60 -4.65
C SER A 59 -3.84 5.75 -3.78
N ALA A 60 -4.28 6.98 -4.06
CA ALA A 60 -3.84 8.15 -3.31
C ALA A 60 -4.10 8.00 -1.80
N ALA A 61 -5.26 7.46 -1.42
CA ALA A 61 -5.62 7.26 -0.02
C ALA A 61 -4.69 6.24 0.68
N LEU A 62 -4.40 5.11 0.03
CA LEU A 62 -3.49 4.12 0.60
C LEU A 62 -2.05 4.63 0.61
N SER A 63 -1.62 5.32 -0.44
CA SER A 63 -0.29 5.95 -0.52
C SER A 63 -0.06 6.91 0.65
N GLN A 64 -1.01 7.81 0.93
CA GLN A 64 -0.92 8.74 2.06
C GLN A 64 -0.85 8.01 3.41
N ALA A 65 -1.60 6.92 3.57
CA ALA A 65 -1.58 6.14 4.79
C ALA A 65 -0.23 5.43 5.00
N LEU A 66 0.36 4.86 3.94
CA LEU A 66 1.67 4.21 3.98
C LEU A 66 2.80 5.21 4.22
N LEU A 67 2.78 6.37 3.54
CA LEU A 67 3.75 7.44 3.77
C LEU A 67 3.72 7.94 5.21
N ARG A 68 2.52 8.08 5.81
CA ARG A 68 2.39 8.44 7.23
C ARG A 68 2.99 7.37 8.15
N LEU A 69 2.83 6.09 7.83
CA LEU A 69 3.43 4.99 8.59
C LEU A 69 4.95 5.01 8.52
N GLU A 70 5.52 5.36 7.36
CA GLU A 70 6.96 5.55 7.20
C GLU A 70 7.47 6.76 7.98
N LEU A 71 6.79 7.91 7.87
CA LEU A 71 7.11 9.13 8.62
C LEU A 71 7.08 8.93 10.14
N THR A 72 6.18 8.07 10.63
CA THR A 72 6.07 7.72 12.05
C THR A 72 6.98 6.56 12.45
N MET A 73 7.92 6.18 11.59
CA MET A 73 8.90 5.10 11.79
C MET A 73 8.26 3.74 12.12
N GLN A 74 7.02 3.50 11.68
CA GLN A 74 6.36 2.20 11.83
C GLN A 74 6.71 1.24 10.70
N LEU A 75 6.95 1.77 9.49
CA LEU A 75 7.38 1.02 8.32
C LEU A 75 8.61 1.68 7.70
N VAL A 76 9.37 0.90 6.93
CA VAL A 76 10.45 1.41 6.08
C VAL A 76 10.25 0.80 4.70
N PHE A 77 10.29 1.64 3.66
CA PHE A 77 10.22 1.19 2.27
C PHE A 77 11.57 1.32 1.58
N THR A 78 11.93 0.31 0.80
CA THR A 78 13.14 0.33 -0.02
C THR A 78 12.81 0.03 -1.47
N THR A 79 13.61 0.56 -2.38
CA THR A 79 13.46 0.39 -3.83
C THR A 79 14.62 -0.46 -4.35
N ARG A 80 14.32 -1.42 -5.23
CA ARG A 80 15.32 -2.22 -5.95
C ARG A 80 15.28 -1.84 -7.44
N SER A 81 16.45 -1.72 -8.06
CA SER A 81 16.55 -1.19 -9.43
C SER A 81 15.96 -2.12 -10.50
N ASP A 82 15.93 -3.42 -10.25
CA ASP A 82 15.52 -4.49 -11.18
C ASP A 82 14.15 -5.11 -10.83
N ASP A 83 13.42 -4.51 -9.89
CA ASP A 83 12.16 -5.07 -9.43
C ASP A 83 11.00 -4.66 -10.35
N LEU A 84 10.60 -5.62 -11.18
CA LEU A 84 9.43 -5.54 -12.07
C LEU A 84 8.11 -5.47 -11.30
N ASP A 85 8.11 -5.94 -10.06
CA ASP A 85 6.95 -6.03 -9.19
C ASP A 85 6.83 -4.84 -8.23
N ALA A 86 7.71 -3.85 -8.35
CA ALA A 86 7.65 -2.63 -7.56
C ALA A 86 6.34 -1.88 -7.79
N MET A 87 5.83 -1.29 -6.70
CA MET A 87 4.61 -0.49 -6.67
C MET A 87 4.96 0.99 -6.55
N VAL A 88 4.04 1.85 -6.96
CA VAL A 88 4.24 3.30 -6.96
C VAL A 88 3.33 3.95 -5.92
N LEU A 89 3.95 4.61 -4.95
CA LEU A 89 3.27 5.54 -4.05
C LEU A 89 3.10 6.90 -4.73
N GLN A 90 1.94 7.50 -4.55
CA GLN A 90 1.71 8.91 -4.88
C GLN A 90 1.80 9.76 -3.61
N ALA A 91 2.76 10.68 -3.60
CA ALA A 91 2.91 11.64 -2.51
C ALA A 91 1.90 12.80 -2.63
N PRO A 92 1.61 13.52 -1.54
CA PRO A 92 0.66 14.64 -1.56
C PRO A 92 1.03 15.78 -2.52
N ASP A 93 2.32 15.93 -2.84
CA ASP A 93 2.84 16.91 -3.79
C ASP A 93 2.72 16.44 -5.26
N GLY A 94 2.15 15.26 -5.49
CA GLY A 94 2.03 14.64 -6.80
C GLY A 94 3.26 13.86 -7.26
N SER A 95 4.35 13.85 -6.47
CA SER A 95 5.53 13.06 -6.81
C SER A 95 5.25 11.56 -6.69
N LEU A 96 5.90 10.79 -7.57
CA LEU A 96 5.77 9.34 -7.64
C LEU A 96 7.02 8.68 -7.07
N ARG A 97 6.84 7.73 -6.15
CA ARG A 97 7.94 6.97 -5.55
C ARG A 97 7.72 5.48 -5.73
N ARG A 98 8.66 4.83 -6.43
CA ARG A 98 8.72 3.36 -6.54
C ARG A 98 9.16 2.74 -5.22
N ILE A 99 8.48 1.68 -4.80
CA ILE A 99 8.80 0.89 -3.61
C ILE A 99 8.75 -0.60 -3.97
N SER A 100 9.71 -1.36 -3.44
CA SER A 100 9.91 -2.79 -3.76
C SER A 100 9.63 -3.70 -2.58
N THR A 101 10.13 -3.30 -1.41
CA THR A 101 9.94 -4.05 -0.17
C THR A 101 9.57 -3.14 0.97
N VAL A 102 8.91 -3.71 1.97
CA VAL A 102 8.55 -3.07 3.23
C VAL A 102 9.11 -3.87 4.39
N SER A 103 9.59 -3.20 5.42
CA SER A 103 10.03 -3.80 6.68
C SER A 103 9.47 -3.02 7.86
N PRO A 104 9.51 -3.57 9.09
CA PRO A 104 9.26 -2.79 10.29
C PRO A 104 10.18 -1.58 10.38
N GLY A 105 9.64 -0.46 10.86
CA GLY A 105 10.44 0.68 11.26
C GLY A 105 10.86 0.63 12.73
N GLY A 106 11.74 1.55 13.12
CA GLY A 106 12.35 1.58 14.45
C GLY A 106 11.36 1.76 15.61
N ALA A 107 10.15 2.29 15.35
CA ALA A 107 9.12 2.45 16.37
C ALA A 107 8.39 1.14 16.73
N ARG A 108 8.67 0.04 16.01
CA ARG A 108 8.07 -1.29 16.25
C ARG A 108 9.08 -2.34 16.75
N LYS A 109 10.22 -1.90 17.28
CA LYS A 109 11.20 -2.79 17.95
C LYS A 109 10.73 -3.26 19.32
#